data_AF-A0A2K6ET23-F1
#
_entry.id   AF-A0A2K6ET23-F1
#
_cell.length_a   1.000
_cell.length_b   1.000
_cell.length_c   1.000
_cell.angle_alpha   90.00
_cell.angle_beta   90.00
_cell.angle_gamma   90.00
#
_symmetry.space_group_name_H-M   'P 1'
#
loop_
_entity.id
_entity.type
_entity.pdbx_description
1 polymer ?
#
loop_
_entity_poly.entity_id
_entity_poly.type
_entity_poly.pdbx_seq_one_letter_code
_entity_poly.pdbx_strand_id
1 'polypeptide(L)'
;KFLIFTFVGIIHLLYLDSGKAMCKNDISQRTFQEIQKEIASYGDIAKAIIKLAVYGKAQNRSYDRLALLVDTVGPRLSGSKNLEMAIQIMHQSLKDNDLDNVHLEAVKIPHWERGEESAVMLKPRIHKMAILGLGSSIGTPSEGITAEVLVVNSFNELKRRAPEAKGKIVVYNQLYVNYSMTVRYRVQGAVEAAKVGAVASLIRSVTPFSIYSPHTGIQKYQDGVPKIPTACITVEDAEMMSRMASRGVKIVIQLKMGARNYTDTDSFNTVAEITGSKYPEQLRPKRTLRLVLWTAEEQGGIGAYQYYQLHKVNISNYSLVMESDAGTFLPTGLQFTGSDKARAIMKEVMSLLQPLNVTQVLSHGEGEDINLWIQAGVPGASLLDNLNKYFFFHHSHGDTMTVMDPKQMNVAAAVWAVVSYVVADMEEMLPRC
;
A
#
# COMPACT_ATOMS: atom_id res chain seq x y z
N LYS A 1 -51.91 -6.15 -11.32
CA LYS A 1 -50.61 -6.81 -11.05
C LYS A 1 -49.58 -6.25 -12.01
N PHE A 2 -48.66 -5.45 -11.49
CA PHE A 2 -47.35 -4.98 -12.00
C PHE A 2 -47.15 -3.54 -11.51
N LEU A 3 -46.44 -3.43 -10.39
CA LEU A 3 -46.02 -2.17 -9.78
C LEU A 3 -44.67 -1.78 -10.40
N ILE A 4 -44.59 -0.56 -10.89
CA ILE A 4 -43.38 0.10 -11.36
C ILE A 4 -42.59 0.52 -10.11
N PHE A 5 -41.35 0.06 -9.97
CA PHE A 5 -40.41 0.56 -8.97
C PHE A 5 -39.42 1.52 -9.62
N THR A 6 -39.62 2.80 -9.36
CA THR A 6 -38.66 3.88 -9.63
C THR A 6 -37.54 3.80 -8.61
N PHE A 7 -36.32 3.44 -9.04
CA PHE A 7 -35.14 3.43 -8.18
C PHE A 7 -34.49 4.82 -8.20
N VAL A 8 -34.79 5.65 -7.19
CA VAL A 8 -34.09 6.90 -6.93
C VAL A 8 -32.80 6.55 -6.19
N GLY A 9 -31.67 6.57 -6.90
CA GLY A 9 -30.34 6.39 -6.32
C GLY A 9 -29.95 7.60 -5.49
N ILE A 10 -30.14 7.50 -4.17
CA ILE A 10 -29.56 8.44 -3.21
C ILE A 10 -28.06 8.12 -3.10
N ILE A 11 -27.24 9.02 -3.64
CA ILE A 11 -25.80 9.04 -3.43
C ILE A 11 -25.54 9.35 -1.96
N HIS A 12 -25.15 8.36 -1.17
CA HIS A 12 -24.54 8.59 0.14
C HIS A 12 -23.08 9.04 -0.07
N LEU A 13 -22.88 10.35 -0.10
CA LEU A 13 -21.63 10.97 0.29
C LEU A 13 -21.49 10.75 1.81
N LEU A 14 -20.88 9.62 2.20
CA LEU A 14 -20.40 9.45 3.57
C LEU A 14 -19.17 10.35 3.72
N TYR A 15 -19.40 11.50 4.35
CA TYR A 15 -18.39 12.19 5.13
C TYR A 15 -17.71 11.15 6.02
N LEU A 16 -16.38 11.03 5.92
CA LEU A 16 -15.55 10.31 6.90
C LEU A 16 -15.64 11.07 8.22
N ASP A 17 -16.73 10.84 8.94
CA ASP A 17 -16.77 11.08 10.37
C ASP A 17 -15.94 9.97 10.99
N SER A 18 -14.86 10.34 11.69
CA SER A 18 -14.04 9.40 12.44
C SER A 18 -14.89 8.81 13.57
N GLY A 19 -15.66 7.78 13.25
CA GLY A 19 -16.50 7.07 14.19
C GLY A 19 -15.61 6.48 15.27
N LYS A 20 -15.65 7.08 16.46
CA LYS A 20 -15.08 6.48 17.67
C LYS A 20 -15.72 5.10 17.84
N ALA A 21 -14.93 4.05 17.75
CA ALA A 21 -15.35 2.71 18.15
C ALA A 21 -15.92 2.79 19.58
N MET A 22 -17.16 2.32 19.77
CA MET A 22 -17.76 2.22 21.10
C MET A 22 -17.14 1.04 21.84
N CYS A 23 -16.09 1.30 22.63
CA CYS A 23 -15.36 0.26 23.35
C CYS A 23 -16.26 -0.41 24.40
N LYS A 24 -16.43 -1.73 24.32
CA LYS A 24 -16.99 -2.52 25.44
C LYS A 24 -15.92 -2.67 26.53
N ASN A 25 -16.29 -2.44 27.79
CA ASN A 25 -15.39 -2.62 28.93
C ASN A 25 -14.99 -4.09 29.08
N ASP A 26 -13.85 -4.47 28.51
CA ASP A 26 -13.22 -5.76 28.79
C ASP A 26 -12.63 -5.71 30.21
N ILE A 27 -13.21 -6.49 31.12
CA ILE A 27 -12.80 -6.58 32.52
C ILE A 27 -11.56 -7.48 32.60
N SER A 28 -10.41 -6.92 32.24
CA SER A 28 -9.11 -7.51 32.56
C SER A 28 -9.00 -7.72 34.07
N GLN A 29 -8.63 -8.93 34.47
CA GLN A 29 -8.60 -9.33 35.87
C GLN A 29 -7.34 -8.82 36.58
N ARG A 30 -6.36 -8.34 35.81
CA ARG A 30 -5.07 -7.86 36.29
C ARG A 30 -4.98 -6.34 36.32
N THR A 31 -4.28 -5.85 37.33
CA THR A 31 -3.93 -4.44 37.47
C THR A 31 -2.88 -4.04 36.44
N PHE A 32 -2.85 -2.76 36.07
CA PHE A 32 -1.84 -2.26 35.14
C PHE A 32 -0.39 -2.47 35.66
N GLN A 33 -0.18 -2.39 36.98
CA GLN A 33 1.12 -2.66 37.61
C GLN A 33 1.58 -4.11 37.45
N GLU A 34 0.66 -5.06 37.49
CA GLU A 34 0.99 -6.48 37.25
C GLU A 34 1.36 -6.71 35.78
N ILE A 35 0.69 -6.03 34.85
CA ILE A 35 1.01 -6.08 33.42
C ILE A 35 2.37 -5.44 33.17
N GLN A 36 2.69 -4.30 33.78
CA GLN A 36 4.02 -3.67 33.69
C GLN A 36 5.14 -4.60 34.18
N LYS A 37 4.95 -5.25 35.34
CA LYS A 37 5.93 -6.20 35.89
C LYS A 37 6.15 -7.41 34.97
N GLU A 38 5.08 -7.94 34.37
CA GLU A 38 5.18 -9.00 33.38
C GLU A 38 5.95 -8.53 32.14
N ILE A 39 5.60 -7.37 31.58
CA ILE A 39 6.27 -6.84 30.39
C ILE A 39 7.77 -6.65 30.65
N ALA A 40 8.12 -6.09 31.80
CA ALA A 40 9.51 -5.92 32.22
C ALA A 40 10.29 -7.25 32.30
N SER A 41 9.62 -8.37 32.61
CA SER A 41 10.26 -9.69 32.66
C SER A 41 10.73 -10.19 31.28
N TYR A 42 10.19 -9.66 30.18
CA TYR A 42 10.68 -9.96 28.82
C TYR A 42 11.95 -9.19 28.44
N GLY A 43 12.52 -8.35 29.32
CA GLY A 43 13.66 -7.50 29.01
C GLY A 43 14.88 -8.26 28.45
N ASP A 44 15.20 -9.44 28.98
CA ASP A 44 16.33 -10.23 28.49
C ASP A 44 16.02 -10.96 27.17
N ILE A 45 14.76 -11.38 26.98
CA ILE A 45 14.28 -11.93 25.71
C ILE A 45 14.34 -10.86 24.62
N ALA A 46 13.86 -9.65 24.89
CA ALA A 46 13.91 -8.54 23.95
C ALA A 46 15.36 -8.20 23.56
N LYS A 47 16.28 -8.12 24.53
CA LYS A 47 17.71 -7.93 24.25
C LYS A 47 18.30 -9.06 23.41
N ALA A 48 17.90 -10.31 23.64
CA ALA A 48 18.36 -11.45 22.86
C ALA A 48 17.85 -11.40 21.40
N ILE A 49 16.59 -11.04 21.18
CA ILE A 49 16.00 -10.82 19.85
C ILE A 49 16.73 -9.67 19.13
N ILE A 50 16.92 -8.54 19.81
CA ILE A 50 17.65 -7.38 19.27
C ILE A 50 19.08 -7.80 18.89
N LYS A 51 19.79 -8.51 19.77
CA LYS A 51 21.14 -9.00 19.50
C LYS A 51 21.16 -9.91 18.28
N LEU A 52 20.21 -10.84 18.16
CA LEU A 52 20.12 -11.77 17.04
C LEU A 52 19.92 -11.03 15.70
N ALA A 53 18.96 -10.10 15.65
CA ALA A 53 18.54 -9.40 14.44
C ALA A 53 19.53 -8.30 14.01
N VAL A 54 20.11 -7.56 14.96
CA VAL A 54 20.91 -6.37 14.66
C VAL A 54 22.41 -6.65 14.65
N TYR A 55 22.89 -7.55 15.52
CA TYR A 55 24.32 -7.76 15.77
C TYR A 55 24.76 -9.23 15.63
N GLY A 56 23.83 -10.13 15.31
CA GLY A 56 24.02 -11.57 15.39
C GLY A 56 23.86 -12.25 14.03
N LYS A 57 23.68 -13.57 14.07
CA LYS A 57 23.56 -14.41 12.87
C LYS A 57 22.34 -14.14 11.98
N ALA A 58 21.41 -13.27 12.39
CA ALA A 58 20.28 -12.86 11.57
C ALA A 58 20.44 -11.43 11.00
N GLN A 59 21.57 -10.77 11.28
CA GLN A 59 21.90 -9.49 10.67
C GLN A 59 21.83 -9.58 9.14
N ASN A 60 21.21 -8.58 8.53
CA ASN A 60 20.95 -8.41 7.09
C ASN A 60 20.04 -9.46 6.44
N ARG A 61 19.55 -10.47 7.18
CA ARG A 61 18.72 -11.53 6.62
C ARG A 61 17.50 -11.01 5.86
N SER A 62 16.82 -9.99 6.39
CA SER A 62 15.64 -9.41 5.74
C SER A 62 16.01 -8.69 4.44
N TYR A 63 17.15 -7.98 4.41
CA TYR A 63 17.66 -7.32 3.22
C TYR A 63 18.02 -8.35 2.15
N ASP A 64 18.81 -9.37 2.50
CA ASP A 64 19.29 -10.37 1.55
C ASP A 64 18.12 -11.17 0.94
N ARG A 65 17.11 -11.50 1.74
CA ARG A 65 15.90 -12.18 1.27
C ARG A 65 15.07 -11.30 0.33
N LEU A 66 14.90 -10.02 0.68
CA LEU A 66 14.19 -9.08 -0.19
C LEU A 66 14.96 -8.87 -1.49
N ALA A 67 16.28 -8.70 -1.42
CA ALA A 67 17.15 -8.56 -2.59
C ALA A 67 17.02 -9.75 -3.53
N LEU A 68 17.13 -10.96 -3.00
CA LEU A 68 16.97 -12.19 -3.79
C LEU A 68 15.61 -12.25 -4.48
N LEU A 69 14.53 -11.93 -3.77
CA LEU A 69 13.18 -11.93 -4.35
C LEU A 69 13.06 -10.86 -5.45
N VAL A 70 13.52 -9.64 -5.20
CA VAL A 70 13.45 -8.52 -6.14
C VAL A 70 14.27 -8.79 -7.39
N ASP A 71 15.50 -9.26 -7.24
CA ASP A 71 16.41 -9.54 -8.36
C ASP A 71 15.94 -10.74 -9.20
N THR A 72 15.32 -11.73 -8.56
CA THR A 72 14.83 -12.95 -9.24
C THR A 72 13.52 -12.70 -9.99
N VAL A 73 12.58 -11.97 -9.37
CA VAL A 73 11.20 -11.87 -9.86
C VAL A 73 10.92 -10.54 -10.55
N GLY A 74 11.52 -9.45 -10.07
CA GLY A 74 11.20 -8.10 -10.52
C GLY A 74 9.77 -7.65 -10.14
N PRO A 75 9.15 -6.76 -10.94
CA PRO A 75 7.79 -6.27 -10.70
C PRO A 75 6.76 -7.40 -10.73
N ARG A 76 5.84 -7.41 -9.76
CA ARG A 76 4.96 -8.53 -9.43
C ARG A 76 3.50 -8.09 -9.27
N LEU A 77 3.00 -7.42 -10.30
CA LEU A 77 1.63 -6.89 -10.35
C LEU A 77 0.57 -8.01 -10.32
N SER A 78 -0.61 -7.72 -9.80
CA SER A 78 -1.76 -8.62 -9.81
C SER A 78 -2.10 -9.21 -11.17
N GLY A 79 -2.32 -10.52 -11.19
CA GLY A 79 -2.55 -11.33 -12.38
C GLY A 79 -1.32 -11.58 -13.26
N SER A 80 -0.15 -11.07 -12.89
CA SER A 80 1.08 -11.32 -13.64
C SER A 80 1.70 -12.68 -13.28
N LYS A 81 2.46 -13.25 -14.23
CA LYS A 81 3.28 -14.45 -13.99
C LYS A 81 4.31 -14.24 -12.86
N ASN A 82 4.82 -13.03 -12.72
CA ASN A 82 5.81 -12.67 -11.71
C ASN A 82 5.21 -12.71 -10.30
N LEU A 83 3.96 -12.28 -10.13
CA LEU A 83 3.26 -12.43 -8.84
C LEU A 83 3.15 -13.91 -8.44
N GLU A 84 2.68 -14.76 -9.35
CA GLU A 84 2.56 -16.19 -9.06
C GLU A 84 3.92 -16.83 -8.73
N MET A 85 4.98 -16.44 -9.45
CA MET A 85 6.34 -16.85 -9.13
C MET A 85 6.78 -16.39 -7.73
N ALA A 86 6.51 -15.13 -7.35
CA ALA A 86 6.80 -14.63 -6.01
C ALA A 86 6.05 -15.40 -4.92
N ILE A 87 4.76 -15.70 -5.13
CA ILE A 87 3.95 -16.50 -4.21
C ILE A 87 4.57 -17.88 -4.02
N GLN A 88 4.96 -18.57 -5.10
CA GLN A 88 5.59 -19.89 -4.98
C GLN A 88 6.94 -19.84 -4.26
N ILE A 89 7.79 -18.85 -4.56
CA ILE A 89 9.08 -18.65 -3.87
C ILE A 89 8.86 -18.41 -2.37
N MET A 90 7.92 -17.53 -2.02
CA MET A 90 7.64 -17.20 -0.63
C MET A 90 7.02 -18.37 0.12
N HIS A 91 6.05 -19.07 -0.49
CA HIS A 91 5.43 -20.25 0.08
C HIS A 91 6.46 -21.36 0.35
N GLN A 92 7.39 -21.62 -0.58
CA GLN A 92 8.47 -22.58 -0.36
C GLN A 92 9.45 -22.11 0.71
N SER A 93 9.87 -20.83 0.66
CA SER A 93 10.75 -20.23 1.67
C SER A 93 10.17 -20.36 3.08
N LEU A 94 8.86 -20.14 3.26
CA LEU A 94 8.20 -20.29 4.55
C LEU A 94 8.22 -21.75 5.05
N LYS A 95 8.06 -22.74 4.14
CA LYS A 95 8.18 -24.17 4.47
C LYS A 95 9.61 -24.54 4.86
N ASP A 96 10.61 -24.08 4.11
CA ASP A 96 12.02 -24.35 4.37
C ASP A 96 12.54 -23.71 5.67
N ASN A 97 11.79 -22.76 6.23
CA ASN A 97 12.07 -22.16 7.54
C ASN A 97 11.33 -22.84 8.69
N ASP A 98 10.80 -24.05 8.48
CA ASP A 98 10.11 -24.88 9.47
C ASP A 98 8.98 -24.15 10.22
N LEU A 99 8.27 -23.26 9.51
CA LEU A 99 7.07 -22.61 10.05
C LEU A 99 5.90 -23.60 10.08
N ASP A 100 4.99 -23.37 11.01
CA ASP A 100 3.78 -24.17 11.17
C ASP A 100 2.70 -23.72 10.17
N ASN A 101 1.81 -24.64 9.79
CA ASN A 101 0.61 -24.36 9.00
C ASN A 101 0.84 -23.47 7.77
N VAL A 102 1.89 -23.76 6.98
CA VAL A 102 2.19 -23.00 5.76
C VAL A 102 1.25 -23.43 4.63
N HIS A 103 0.41 -22.50 4.17
CA HIS A 103 -0.59 -22.77 3.14
C HIS A 103 -0.93 -21.52 2.30
N LEU A 104 -1.65 -21.77 1.21
CA LEU A 104 -2.16 -20.74 0.31
C LEU A 104 -3.67 -20.62 0.49
N GLU A 105 -4.18 -19.39 0.57
CA GLU A 105 -5.61 -19.10 0.58
C GLU A 105 -6.02 -18.45 -0.73
N ALA A 106 -6.98 -19.05 -1.43
CA ALA A 106 -7.40 -18.60 -2.76
C ALA A 106 -8.03 -17.21 -2.72
N VAL A 107 -7.66 -16.37 -3.69
CA VAL A 107 -8.16 -15.00 -3.87
C VAL A 107 -8.48 -14.80 -5.34
N LYS A 108 -9.63 -14.17 -5.64
CA LYS A 108 -9.94 -13.69 -6.98
C LYS A 108 -9.39 -12.27 -7.16
N ILE A 109 -8.50 -12.05 -8.13
CA ILE A 109 -7.84 -10.75 -8.34
C ILE A 109 -7.99 -10.25 -9.79
N PRO A 110 -7.94 -8.93 -10.02
CA PRO A 110 -7.94 -8.38 -11.38
C PRO A 110 -6.66 -8.77 -12.12
N HIS A 111 -6.77 -8.91 -13.44
CA HIS A 111 -5.63 -9.17 -14.33
C HIS A 111 -5.49 -8.05 -15.35
N TRP A 112 -4.45 -7.24 -15.16
CA TRP A 112 -4.10 -6.16 -16.07
C TRP A 112 -2.64 -6.28 -16.48
N GLU A 113 -2.36 -6.14 -17.77
CA GLU A 113 -1.01 -6.10 -18.30
C GLU A 113 -0.74 -4.74 -18.93
N ARG A 114 0.38 -4.13 -18.54
CA ARG A 114 0.79 -2.79 -19.00
C ARG A 114 1.10 -2.73 -20.49
N GLY A 115 1.76 -3.76 -21.02
CA GLY A 115 2.31 -3.79 -22.37
C GLY A 115 3.39 -2.72 -22.61
N GLU A 116 3.83 -2.58 -23.86
CA GLU A 116 4.75 -1.52 -24.28
C GLU A 116 4.06 -0.17 -24.30
N GLU A 117 4.76 0.87 -23.88
CA GLU A 117 4.21 2.22 -23.82
C GLU A 117 5.22 3.29 -24.22
N SER A 118 4.75 4.34 -24.90
CA SER A 118 5.57 5.49 -25.28
C SER A 118 4.74 6.75 -25.48
N ALA A 119 5.33 7.90 -25.19
CA ALA A 119 4.80 9.20 -25.62
C ALA A 119 5.89 10.05 -26.26
N VAL A 120 5.53 10.69 -27.36
CA VAL A 120 6.41 11.62 -28.07
C VAL A 120 5.65 12.92 -28.31
N MET A 121 6.18 14.02 -27.80
CA MET A 121 5.75 15.35 -28.22
C MET A 121 6.27 15.59 -29.64
N LEU A 122 5.37 15.92 -30.56
CA LEU A 122 5.66 16.21 -31.97
C LEU A 122 5.77 17.71 -32.25
N LYS A 123 5.05 18.54 -31.48
CA LYS A 123 5.08 20.00 -31.54
C LYS A 123 5.20 20.58 -30.13
N PRO A 124 5.94 21.68 -29.93
CA PRO A 124 6.65 22.49 -30.94
C PRO A 124 7.99 21.89 -31.41
N ARG A 125 8.47 20.86 -30.74
CA ARG A 125 9.70 20.13 -31.06
C ARG A 125 9.50 18.65 -30.78
N ILE A 126 10.33 17.81 -31.39
CA ILE A 126 10.40 16.40 -31.02
C ILE A 126 10.99 16.28 -29.61
N HIS A 127 10.26 15.62 -28.73
CA HIS A 127 10.70 15.31 -27.36
C HIS A 127 10.11 13.97 -26.94
N LYS A 128 10.97 12.98 -26.67
CA LYS A 128 10.54 11.71 -26.08
C LYS A 128 10.28 11.93 -24.60
N MET A 129 9.11 11.51 -24.13
CA MET A 129 8.69 11.70 -22.75
C MET A 129 8.77 10.37 -22.00
N ALA A 130 9.17 10.42 -20.73
CA ALA A 130 9.04 9.26 -19.87
C ALA A 130 7.60 9.16 -19.36
N ILE A 131 6.99 7.99 -19.57
CA ILE A 131 5.61 7.71 -19.18
C ILE A 131 5.51 6.39 -18.44
N LEU A 132 4.48 6.26 -17.61
CA LEU A 132 4.13 5.00 -16.96
C LEU A 132 2.62 4.90 -16.80
N GLY A 133 2.01 3.94 -17.50
CA GLY A 133 0.57 3.69 -17.56
C GLY A 133 -0.02 3.42 -16.17
N LEU A 134 -1.25 3.85 -15.94
CA LEU A 134 -1.90 3.59 -14.66
C LEU A 134 -2.53 2.20 -14.65
N GLY A 135 -2.47 1.52 -13.51
CA GLY A 135 -3.05 0.19 -13.34
C GLY A 135 -4.55 0.22 -13.65
N SER A 136 -5.01 -0.72 -14.49
CA SER A 136 -6.34 -0.81 -15.12
C SER A 136 -6.61 0.11 -16.33
N SER A 137 -5.69 1.01 -16.72
CA SER A 137 -5.86 1.82 -17.92
C SER A 137 -6.08 0.94 -19.15
N ILE A 138 -6.97 1.35 -20.06
CA ILE A 138 -7.02 0.74 -21.39
C ILE A 138 -5.80 1.13 -22.21
N GLY A 139 -5.44 0.29 -23.19
CA GLY A 139 -4.47 0.64 -24.23
C GLY A 139 -5.03 1.64 -25.24
N THR A 140 -4.13 2.23 -26.03
CA THR A 140 -4.50 3.02 -27.20
C THR A 140 -4.91 2.09 -28.36
N PRO A 141 -5.57 2.61 -29.41
CA PRO A 141 -5.59 1.95 -30.71
C PRO A 141 -4.18 1.60 -31.20
N SER A 142 -4.07 0.66 -32.15
CA SER A 142 -2.79 0.12 -32.64
C SER A 142 -1.86 1.19 -33.23
N GLU A 143 -2.45 2.17 -33.88
CA GLU A 143 -1.81 3.34 -34.49
C GLU A 143 -1.38 4.39 -33.46
N GLY A 144 -1.89 4.29 -32.22
CA GLY A 144 -1.73 5.27 -31.16
C GLY A 144 -2.75 6.41 -31.24
N ILE A 145 -2.67 7.35 -30.30
CA ILE A 145 -3.46 8.58 -30.29
C ILE A 145 -2.53 9.75 -30.56
N THR A 146 -2.77 10.49 -31.64
CA THR A 146 -2.06 11.76 -31.91
C THR A 146 -3.03 12.92 -31.78
N ALA A 147 -2.84 13.77 -30.77
CA ALA A 147 -3.78 14.85 -30.48
C ALA A 147 -3.09 16.07 -29.86
N GLU A 148 -3.76 17.21 -29.97
CA GLU A 148 -3.36 18.43 -29.28
C GLU A 148 -3.53 18.26 -27.77
N VAL A 149 -2.69 18.93 -26.99
CA VAL A 149 -2.73 18.87 -25.53
C VAL A 149 -3.47 20.06 -24.93
N LEU A 150 -4.34 19.78 -23.96
CA LEU A 150 -4.88 20.78 -23.02
C LEU A 150 -4.20 20.59 -21.66
N VAL A 151 -3.36 21.55 -21.26
CA VAL A 151 -2.74 21.55 -19.91
C VAL A 151 -3.66 22.28 -18.94
N VAL A 152 -3.94 21.64 -17.80
CA VAL A 152 -4.75 22.18 -16.68
C VAL A 152 -4.09 21.84 -15.35
N ASN A 153 -4.29 22.67 -14.33
CA ASN A 153 -3.70 22.46 -12.99
C ASN A 153 -4.70 21.85 -11.99
N SER A 154 -5.99 21.74 -12.37
CA SER A 154 -7.01 21.14 -11.51
C SER A 154 -8.23 20.61 -12.26
N PHE A 155 -9.01 19.75 -11.61
CA PHE A 155 -10.34 19.34 -12.11
C PHE A 155 -11.29 20.53 -12.28
N ASN A 156 -11.24 21.50 -11.37
CA ASN A 156 -12.04 22.72 -11.49
C ASN A 156 -11.66 23.54 -12.73
N GLU A 157 -10.36 23.64 -13.02
CA GLU A 157 -9.90 24.29 -14.25
C GLU A 157 -10.37 23.53 -15.49
N LEU A 158 -10.23 22.20 -15.51
CA LEU A 158 -10.72 21.36 -16.60
C LEU A 158 -12.21 21.59 -16.86
N LYS A 159 -13.03 21.60 -15.80
CA LYS A 159 -14.47 21.85 -15.91
C LYS A 159 -14.78 23.22 -16.49
N ARG A 160 -14.08 24.28 -16.08
CA ARG A 160 -14.25 25.63 -16.65
C ARG A 160 -13.85 25.68 -18.12
N ARG A 161 -12.83 24.91 -18.50
CA ARG A 161 -12.26 24.86 -19.86
C ARG A 161 -12.77 23.67 -20.67
N ALA A 162 -13.89 23.06 -20.26
CA ALA A 162 -14.47 21.88 -20.91
C ALA A 162 -14.65 22.04 -22.44
N PRO A 163 -15.09 23.20 -22.98
CA PRO A 163 -15.19 23.39 -24.43
C PRO A 163 -13.87 23.22 -25.20
N GLU A 164 -12.72 23.41 -24.54
CA GLU A 164 -11.39 23.27 -25.15
C GLU A 164 -10.88 21.83 -25.17
N ALA A 165 -11.48 20.92 -24.38
CA ALA A 165 -10.93 19.58 -24.11
C ALA A 165 -11.30 18.52 -25.15
N LYS A 166 -12.38 18.74 -25.91
CA LYS A 166 -12.91 17.75 -26.86
C LYS A 166 -11.85 17.36 -27.90
N GLY A 167 -11.57 16.06 -28.00
CA GLY A 167 -10.58 15.52 -28.95
C GLY A 167 -9.12 15.74 -28.55
N LYS A 168 -8.84 16.30 -27.37
CA LYS A 168 -7.49 16.59 -26.89
C LYS A 168 -7.00 15.56 -25.87
N ILE A 169 -5.69 15.50 -25.68
CA ILE A 169 -5.07 14.85 -24.53
C ILE A 169 -5.05 15.86 -23.39
N VAL A 170 -5.64 15.52 -22.25
CA VAL A 170 -5.59 16.39 -21.06
C VAL A 170 -4.33 16.07 -20.27
N VAL A 171 -3.48 17.07 -20.06
CA VAL A 171 -2.33 16.99 -19.16
C VAL A 171 -2.69 17.68 -17.85
N TYR A 172 -2.71 16.93 -16.76
CA TYR A 172 -2.84 17.49 -15.42
C TYR A 172 -1.46 17.86 -14.88
N ASN A 173 -1.23 19.15 -14.62
CA ASN A 173 -0.05 19.68 -13.94
C ASN A 173 -0.41 20.15 -12.52
N GLN A 174 -1.12 19.30 -11.78
CA GLN A 174 -1.47 19.56 -10.39
C GLN A 174 -0.20 19.64 -9.53
N LEU A 175 -0.18 20.57 -8.57
CA LEU A 175 0.91 20.62 -7.58
C LEU A 175 0.78 19.47 -6.57
N TYR A 176 1.93 18.98 -6.11
CA TYR A 176 1.98 18.05 -4.98
C TYR A 176 1.75 18.82 -3.68
N VAL A 177 0.74 18.41 -2.91
CA VAL A 177 0.47 18.97 -1.57
C VAL A 177 0.88 17.94 -0.52
N ASN A 178 0.27 16.77 -0.60
CA ASN A 178 0.67 15.54 0.06
C ASN A 178 0.08 14.37 -0.75
N TYR A 179 0.47 13.14 -0.44
CA TYR A 179 0.04 11.99 -1.21
C TYR A 179 -1.49 11.82 -1.20
N SER A 180 -2.13 11.85 -0.02
CA SER A 180 -3.57 11.60 0.13
C SER A 180 -4.45 12.62 -0.62
N MET A 181 -4.04 13.89 -0.68
CA MET A 181 -4.77 14.92 -1.42
C MET A 181 -4.50 14.87 -2.93
N THR A 182 -3.27 14.57 -3.34
CA THR A 182 -2.86 14.64 -4.75
C THR A 182 -3.18 13.36 -5.52
N VAL A 183 -3.24 12.19 -4.86
CA VAL A 183 -3.51 10.88 -5.49
C VAL A 183 -4.84 10.81 -6.25
N ARG A 184 -5.81 11.67 -5.90
CA ARG A 184 -7.09 11.77 -6.62
C ARG A 184 -6.94 12.01 -8.13
N TYR A 185 -5.89 12.72 -8.56
CA TYR A 185 -5.63 12.96 -9.99
C TYR A 185 -5.22 11.67 -10.70
N ARG A 186 -4.44 10.81 -10.04
CA ARG A 186 -4.13 9.47 -10.52
C ARG A 186 -5.40 8.63 -10.62
N VAL A 187 -6.21 8.64 -9.57
CA VAL A 187 -7.38 7.77 -9.47
C VAL A 187 -8.51 8.15 -10.44
N GLN A 188 -8.79 9.45 -10.56
CA GLN A 188 -9.99 9.96 -11.25
C GLN A 188 -9.68 10.73 -12.55
N GLY A 189 -8.40 10.98 -12.87
CA GLY A 189 -8.01 11.85 -13.99
C GLY A 189 -8.58 11.44 -15.35
N ALA A 190 -8.64 10.14 -15.61
CA ALA A 190 -9.22 9.61 -16.86
C ALA A 190 -10.72 9.89 -16.95
N VAL A 191 -11.45 9.66 -15.86
CA VAL A 191 -12.90 9.89 -15.79
C VAL A 191 -13.23 11.37 -15.97
N GLU A 192 -12.53 12.25 -15.26
CA GLU A 192 -12.77 13.70 -15.35
C GLU A 192 -12.43 14.26 -16.74
N ALA A 193 -11.38 13.74 -17.38
CA ALA A 193 -11.02 14.11 -18.76
C ALA A 193 -12.04 13.57 -19.78
N ALA A 194 -12.49 12.32 -19.62
CA ALA A 194 -13.47 11.71 -20.51
C ALA A 194 -14.83 12.42 -20.47
N LYS A 195 -15.27 12.87 -19.29
CA LYS A 195 -16.53 13.64 -19.12
C LYS A 195 -16.59 14.90 -19.99
N VAL A 196 -15.45 15.48 -20.33
CA VAL A 196 -15.35 16.69 -21.18
C VAL A 196 -14.89 16.39 -22.61
N GLY A 197 -14.88 15.11 -23.01
CA GLY A 197 -14.58 14.67 -24.38
C GLY A 197 -13.10 14.56 -24.73
N ALA A 198 -12.20 14.52 -23.74
CA ALA A 198 -10.80 14.20 -23.98
C ALA A 198 -10.63 12.77 -24.51
N VAL A 199 -9.54 12.52 -25.24
CA VAL A 199 -9.24 11.20 -25.83
C VAL A 199 -8.21 10.40 -25.04
N ALA A 200 -7.45 11.05 -24.15
CA ALA A 200 -6.57 10.43 -23.17
C ALA A 200 -6.25 11.44 -22.05
N SER A 201 -5.68 10.96 -20.95
CA SER A 201 -5.14 11.82 -19.90
C SER A 201 -3.70 11.46 -19.54
N LEU A 202 -2.88 12.48 -19.28
CA LEU A 202 -1.53 12.35 -18.75
C LEU A 202 -1.45 13.13 -17.44
N ILE A 203 -0.94 12.49 -16.39
CA ILE A 203 -1.00 13.02 -15.04
C ILE A 203 0.42 13.30 -14.57
N ARG A 204 0.68 14.52 -14.08
CA ARG A 204 1.93 14.79 -13.37
C ARG A 204 2.07 13.77 -12.23
N SER A 205 3.22 13.12 -12.15
CA SER A 205 3.45 12.10 -11.12
C SER A 205 3.14 12.61 -9.71
N VAL A 206 2.50 11.76 -8.90
CA VAL A 206 2.06 12.09 -7.53
C VAL A 206 3.24 11.92 -6.58
N THR A 207 4.21 12.82 -6.73
CA THR A 207 5.46 12.82 -5.97
C THR A 207 5.91 14.23 -5.65
N PRO A 208 6.54 14.47 -4.48
CA PRO A 208 7.18 15.75 -4.19
C PRO A 208 8.49 15.97 -4.95
N PHE A 209 9.12 14.91 -5.48
CA PHE A 209 10.45 14.98 -6.09
C PHE A 209 10.55 14.01 -7.27
N SER A 210 11.17 14.46 -8.36
CA SER A 210 11.40 13.65 -9.56
C SER A 210 12.80 13.93 -10.09
N ILE A 211 13.44 12.87 -10.59
CA ILE A 211 14.62 12.91 -11.44
C ILE A 211 14.28 12.22 -12.76
N TYR A 212 13.27 12.77 -13.44
CA TYR A 212 12.70 12.22 -14.67
C TYR A 212 12.08 10.83 -14.52
N SER A 213 11.46 10.54 -13.36
CA SER A 213 10.82 9.26 -13.06
C SER A 213 9.30 9.39 -13.01
N PRO A 214 8.53 8.67 -13.85
CA PRO A 214 7.07 8.63 -13.75
C PRO A 214 6.59 7.65 -12.66
N HIS A 215 5.49 7.99 -11.98
CA HIS A 215 4.93 7.19 -10.87
C HIS A 215 3.56 6.61 -11.23
N THR A 216 3.43 5.28 -11.26
CA THR A 216 2.20 4.54 -11.52
C THR A 216 1.25 4.52 -10.30
N GLY A 217 0.23 3.69 -10.40
CA GLY A 217 -0.64 3.23 -9.33
C GLY A 217 -2.02 2.96 -9.89
N ILE A 218 -2.94 2.60 -9.02
CA ILE A 218 -4.32 2.34 -9.42
C ILE A 218 -5.01 3.60 -9.97
N GLN A 219 -5.79 3.40 -11.03
CA GLN A 219 -6.84 4.31 -11.47
C GLN A 219 -8.19 3.60 -11.48
N LYS A 220 -9.30 4.34 -11.49
CA LYS A 220 -10.66 3.76 -11.55
C LYS A 220 -11.49 4.44 -12.63
N TYR A 221 -12.05 3.63 -13.52
CA TYR A 221 -13.10 4.10 -14.43
C TYR A 221 -14.45 4.22 -13.71
N GLN A 222 -15.37 4.96 -14.32
CA GLN A 222 -16.73 5.17 -13.82
C GLN A 222 -17.73 4.64 -14.86
N ASP A 223 -18.75 3.91 -14.40
CA ASP A 223 -19.83 3.45 -15.28
C ASP A 223 -20.53 4.61 -15.97
N GLY A 224 -20.87 4.41 -17.25
CA GLY A 224 -21.48 5.42 -18.10
C GLY A 224 -20.51 6.50 -18.62
N VAL A 225 -19.23 6.49 -18.23
CA VAL A 225 -18.20 7.40 -18.76
C VAL A 225 -17.30 6.64 -19.74
N PRO A 226 -17.01 7.17 -20.94
CA PRO A 226 -16.09 6.54 -21.87
C PRO A 226 -14.73 6.27 -21.22
N LYS A 227 -14.20 5.06 -21.40
CA LYS A 227 -12.85 4.72 -20.97
C LYS A 227 -11.85 5.32 -21.94
N ILE A 228 -10.85 6.03 -21.41
CA ILE A 228 -9.75 6.62 -22.19
C ILE A 228 -8.40 6.15 -21.63
N PRO A 229 -7.35 6.02 -22.46
CA PRO A 229 -6.00 5.70 -21.99
C PRO A 229 -5.49 6.75 -21.01
N THR A 230 -4.78 6.32 -19.98
CA THR A 230 -4.23 7.20 -18.95
C THR A 230 -2.89 6.72 -18.40
N ALA A 231 -1.95 7.66 -18.26
CA ALA A 231 -0.60 7.39 -17.76
C ALA A 231 -0.11 8.56 -16.90
N CYS A 232 0.86 8.28 -16.04
CA CYS A 232 1.64 9.33 -15.41
C CYS A 232 2.82 9.74 -16.30
N ILE A 233 3.19 11.01 -16.21
CA ILE A 233 4.38 11.60 -16.80
C ILE A 233 5.23 12.22 -15.70
N THR A 234 6.49 12.50 -16.02
CA THR A 234 7.42 13.14 -15.08
C THR A 234 6.93 14.54 -14.67
N VAL A 235 7.38 15.00 -13.50
CA VAL A 235 7.11 16.38 -13.05
C VAL A 235 7.67 17.38 -14.06
N GLU A 236 8.85 17.10 -14.59
CA GLU A 236 9.60 17.92 -15.52
C GLU A 236 8.86 18.10 -16.84
N ASP A 237 8.31 17.02 -17.40
CA ASP A 237 7.54 17.08 -18.65
C ASP A 237 6.21 17.82 -18.47
N ALA A 238 5.50 17.59 -17.35
CA ALA A 238 4.26 18.30 -17.04
C ALA A 238 4.49 19.81 -16.89
N GLU A 239 5.53 20.21 -16.15
CA GLU A 239 5.87 21.61 -15.94
C GLU A 239 6.41 22.28 -17.21
N MET A 240 7.21 21.55 -18.02
CA MET A 240 7.65 22.01 -19.33
C MET A 240 6.45 22.35 -20.21
N MET A 241 5.47 21.44 -20.30
CA MET A 241 4.26 21.64 -21.09
C MET A 241 3.41 22.78 -20.53
N SER A 242 3.30 22.91 -19.21
CA SER A 242 2.61 24.04 -18.58
C SER A 242 3.21 25.39 -18.99
N ARG A 243 4.55 25.52 -18.95
CA ARG A 243 5.25 26.72 -19.41
C ARG A 243 5.07 26.98 -20.91
N MET A 244 5.02 25.94 -21.74
CA MET A 244 4.75 26.07 -23.18
C MET A 244 3.32 26.56 -23.43
N ALA A 245 2.33 25.93 -22.79
CA ALA A 245 0.93 26.29 -22.92
C ALA A 245 0.64 27.71 -22.41
N SER A 246 1.29 28.16 -21.34
CA SER A 246 1.15 29.53 -20.83
C SER A 246 1.66 30.61 -21.79
N ARG A 247 2.51 30.24 -22.76
CA ARG A 247 2.97 31.11 -23.85
C ARG A 247 2.11 30.99 -25.12
N GLY A 248 1.01 30.25 -25.08
CA GLY A 248 0.17 29.99 -26.25
C GLY A 248 0.81 29.03 -27.26
N VAL A 249 1.85 28.30 -26.88
CA VAL A 249 2.51 27.35 -27.79
C VAL A 249 1.65 26.10 -27.93
N LYS A 250 1.33 25.74 -29.18
CA LYS A 250 0.61 24.51 -29.51
C LYS A 250 1.48 23.28 -29.23
N ILE A 251 0.95 22.36 -28.42
CA ILE A 251 1.59 21.10 -28.08
C ILE A 251 0.79 19.96 -28.71
N VAL A 252 1.47 19.03 -29.37
CA VAL A 252 0.86 17.82 -29.95
C VAL A 252 1.65 16.61 -29.47
N ILE A 253 0.97 15.60 -28.94
CA ILE A 253 1.58 14.36 -28.47
C ILE A 253 1.05 13.18 -29.28
N GLN A 254 1.93 12.25 -29.64
CA GLN A 254 1.59 10.89 -29.99
C GLN A 254 1.77 9.99 -28.77
N LEU A 255 0.69 9.34 -28.33
CA LEU A 255 0.66 8.39 -27.21
C LEU A 255 0.40 6.98 -27.76
N LYS A 256 1.18 6.00 -27.28
CA LYS A 256 0.94 4.58 -27.52
C LYS A 256 0.98 3.85 -26.18
N MET A 257 -0.04 3.04 -25.91
CA MET A 257 -0.12 2.19 -24.73
C MET A 257 -0.64 0.82 -25.15
N GLY A 258 0.13 -0.23 -24.89
CA GLY A 258 -0.21 -1.62 -25.18
C GLY A 258 -1.07 -2.30 -24.12
N ALA A 259 -1.61 -1.53 -23.17
CA ALA A 259 -2.26 -2.08 -21.98
C ALA A 259 -3.50 -2.91 -22.30
N ARG A 260 -3.64 -4.05 -21.60
CA ARG A 260 -4.72 -5.02 -21.77
C ARG A 260 -5.35 -5.34 -20.42
N ASN A 261 -6.68 -5.37 -20.42
CA ASN A 261 -7.46 -5.84 -19.29
C ASN A 261 -7.98 -7.23 -19.65
N TYR A 262 -7.78 -8.18 -18.75
CA TYR A 262 -8.26 -9.55 -18.86
C TYR A 262 -9.38 -9.78 -17.84
N THR A 263 -10.02 -10.94 -17.92
CA THR A 263 -10.92 -11.39 -16.87
C THR A 263 -10.14 -11.61 -15.57
N ASP A 264 -10.78 -11.37 -14.44
CA ASP A 264 -10.21 -11.67 -13.13
C ASP A 264 -9.68 -13.11 -13.08
N THR A 265 -8.52 -13.28 -12.45
CA THR A 265 -7.81 -14.55 -12.34
C THR A 265 -7.72 -15.01 -10.89
N ASP A 266 -7.54 -16.30 -10.71
CA ASP A 266 -7.27 -16.87 -9.40
C ASP A 266 -5.80 -16.61 -9.02
N SER A 267 -5.56 -16.34 -7.75
CA SER A 267 -4.25 -16.13 -7.12
C SER A 267 -4.37 -16.50 -5.63
N PHE A 268 -3.38 -16.16 -4.81
CA PHE A 268 -3.32 -16.59 -3.42
C PHE A 268 -2.76 -15.53 -2.47
N ASN A 269 -3.36 -15.44 -1.29
CA ASN A 269 -2.64 -14.98 -0.10
C ASN A 269 -1.77 -16.13 0.41
N THR A 270 -0.58 -15.81 0.94
CA THR A 270 0.28 -16.83 1.58
C THR A 270 0.23 -16.68 3.08
N VAL A 271 -0.06 -17.78 3.79
CA VAL A 271 -0.20 -17.81 5.26
C VAL A 271 0.84 -18.75 5.85
N ALA A 272 1.47 -18.33 6.94
CA ALA A 272 2.34 -19.16 7.77
C ALA A 272 2.18 -18.80 9.25
N GLU A 273 2.44 -19.76 10.12
CA GLU A 273 2.25 -19.60 11.56
C GLU A 273 3.48 -20.01 12.37
N ILE A 274 3.59 -19.45 13.56
CA ILE A 274 4.36 -20.03 14.67
C ILE A 274 3.33 -20.40 15.71
N THR A 275 3.02 -21.69 15.82
CA THR A 275 2.04 -22.17 16.79
C THR A 275 2.61 -22.12 18.20
N GLY A 276 1.82 -21.61 19.14
CA GLY A 276 2.21 -21.60 20.54
C GLY A 276 2.28 -23.01 21.13
N SER A 277 3.08 -23.19 22.20
CA SER A 277 3.15 -24.41 23.04
C SER A 277 3.57 -25.73 22.38
N LYS A 278 3.92 -25.77 21.09
CA LYS A 278 4.32 -27.01 20.40
C LYS A 278 5.68 -27.57 20.85
N TYR A 279 6.62 -26.71 21.28
CA TYR A 279 7.96 -27.10 21.74
C TYR A 279 8.43 -26.20 22.89
N PRO A 280 8.34 -26.62 24.17
CA PRO A 280 8.65 -25.78 25.33
C PRO A 280 10.13 -25.37 25.43
N GLU A 281 11.03 -26.06 24.72
CA GLU A 281 12.47 -25.74 24.69
C GLU A 281 12.84 -24.68 23.63
N GLN A 282 11.90 -24.27 22.78
CA GLN A 282 12.10 -23.21 21.78
C GLN A 282 11.38 -21.94 22.23
N LEU A 283 11.93 -20.77 21.90
CA LEU A 283 11.31 -19.47 22.15
C LEU A 283 10.03 -19.33 21.30
N ARG A 284 8.91 -19.86 21.81
CA ARG A 284 7.58 -19.83 21.19
C ARG A 284 6.60 -19.13 22.14
N PRO A 285 5.83 -18.15 21.67
CA PRO A 285 4.86 -17.45 22.50
C PRO A 285 3.65 -18.34 22.86
N LYS A 286 2.92 -17.99 23.91
CA LYS A 286 1.65 -18.65 24.30
C LYS A 286 0.60 -18.66 23.18
N ARG A 287 0.46 -17.55 22.44
CA ARG A 287 -0.50 -17.42 21.32
C ARG A 287 0.18 -17.61 19.97
N THR A 288 -0.58 -18.06 18.99
CA THR A 288 -0.10 -18.19 17.61
C THR A 288 0.29 -16.83 17.03
N LEU A 289 1.48 -16.75 16.42
CA LEU A 289 1.83 -15.68 15.50
C LEU A 289 1.47 -16.12 14.09
N ARG A 290 0.71 -15.29 13.36
CA ARG A 290 0.34 -15.55 11.97
C ARG A 290 0.93 -14.47 11.07
N LEU A 291 1.76 -14.89 10.11
CA LEU A 291 2.20 -14.07 8.99
C LEU A 291 1.24 -14.26 7.83
N VAL A 292 0.83 -13.16 7.22
CA VAL A 292 0.11 -13.20 5.96
C VAL A 292 0.78 -12.27 4.96
N LEU A 293 1.00 -12.79 3.74
CA LEU A 293 1.48 -12.02 2.60
C LEU A 293 0.29 -11.83 1.67
N TRP A 294 -0.25 -10.61 1.64
CA TRP A 294 -1.45 -10.26 0.89
C TRP A 294 -1.15 -10.13 -0.60
N THR A 295 -2.10 -10.58 -1.42
CA THR A 295 -2.09 -10.32 -2.86
C THR A 295 -3.06 -9.18 -3.20
N ALA A 296 -2.75 -8.45 -4.27
CA ALA A 296 -3.61 -7.37 -4.80
C ALA A 296 -3.98 -6.24 -3.83
N GLU A 297 -3.08 -5.88 -2.90
CA GLU A 297 -3.17 -4.65 -2.10
C GLU A 297 -3.26 -3.43 -3.04
N GLU A 298 -2.35 -3.35 -4.01
CA GLU A 298 -2.19 -2.24 -4.96
C GLU A 298 -3.44 -1.94 -5.83
N GLN A 299 -4.44 -2.83 -5.81
CA GLN A 299 -5.73 -2.66 -6.50
C GLN A 299 -6.87 -2.31 -5.53
N GLY A 300 -6.53 -1.95 -4.30
CA GLY A 300 -7.43 -1.56 -3.22
C GLY A 300 -7.71 -2.69 -2.23
N GLY A 301 -6.67 -3.36 -1.73
CA GLY A 301 -6.77 -4.31 -0.62
C GLY A 301 -7.57 -5.58 -0.92
N ILE A 302 -7.56 -6.08 -2.17
CA ILE A 302 -8.49 -7.14 -2.60
C ILE A 302 -8.24 -8.46 -1.87
N GLY A 303 -6.97 -8.85 -1.71
CA GLY A 303 -6.60 -10.07 -0.99
C GLY A 303 -6.94 -9.99 0.49
N ALA A 304 -6.65 -8.86 1.13
CA ALA A 304 -7.00 -8.64 2.53
C ALA A 304 -8.51 -8.55 2.77
N TYR A 305 -9.27 -7.93 1.86
CA TYR A 305 -10.73 -7.91 1.94
C TYR A 305 -11.31 -9.33 1.92
N GLN A 306 -10.89 -10.17 0.97
CA GLN A 306 -11.37 -11.56 0.89
C GLN A 306 -10.96 -12.38 2.11
N TYR A 307 -9.74 -12.20 2.62
CA TYR A 307 -9.30 -12.82 3.86
C TYR A 307 -10.15 -12.36 5.05
N TYR A 308 -10.41 -11.06 5.19
CA TYR A 308 -11.26 -10.54 6.26
C TYR A 308 -12.67 -11.17 6.19
N GLN A 309 -13.28 -11.27 4.99
CA GLN A 309 -14.59 -11.91 4.86
C GLN A 309 -14.60 -13.36 5.33
N LEU A 310 -13.54 -14.11 5.03
CA LEU A 310 -13.39 -15.50 5.42
C LEU A 310 -13.15 -15.68 6.92
N HIS A 311 -12.29 -14.84 7.51
CA HIS A 311 -11.77 -15.04 8.86
C HIS A 311 -12.44 -14.20 9.95
N LYS A 312 -13.25 -13.18 9.61
CA LYS A 312 -13.93 -12.31 10.60
C LYS A 312 -14.81 -13.06 11.59
N VAL A 313 -15.26 -14.27 11.26
CA VAL A 313 -16.00 -15.15 12.19
C VAL A 313 -15.19 -15.48 13.45
N ASN A 314 -13.86 -15.46 13.35
CA ASN A 314 -12.91 -15.72 14.44
C ASN A 314 -12.30 -14.44 15.01
N ILE A 315 -12.93 -13.28 14.80
CA ILE A 315 -12.36 -11.98 15.18
C ILE A 315 -11.98 -11.91 16.66
N SER A 316 -12.69 -12.61 17.55
CA SER A 316 -12.39 -12.70 19.00
C SER A 316 -11.02 -13.30 19.32
N ASN A 317 -10.37 -13.98 18.36
CA ASN A 317 -9.09 -14.65 18.57
C ASN A 317 -7.87 -13.77 18.24
N TYR A 318 -8.08 -12.61 17.60
CA TYR A 318 -7.01 -11.70 17.19
C TYR A 318 -6.65 -10.68 18.28
N SER A 319 -5.49 -10.80 18.93
CA SER A 319 -5.08 -9.81 19.94
C SER A 319 -4.61 -8.48 19.34
N LEU A 320 -3.97 -8.54 18.18
CA LEU A 320 -3.32 -7.42 17.50
C LEU A 320 -3.17 -7.78 16.02
N VAL A 321 -3.41 -6.83 15.13
CA VAL A 321 -3.02 -6.91 13.72
C VAL A 321 -1.97 -5.85 13.44
N MET A 322 -0.97 -6.17 12.62
CA MET A 322 0.07 -5.21 12.26
C MET A 322 0.49 -5.33 10.81
N GLU A 323 0.92 -4.22 10.22
CA GLU A 323 1.26 -4.13 8.80
C GLU A 323 2.54 -3.33 8.56
N SER A 324 3.28 -3.74 7.53
CA SER A 324 4.51 -3.12 7.05
C SER A 324 4.42 -2.86 5.55
N ASP A 325 3.84 -1.72 5.18
CA ASP A 325 3.55 -1.38 3.77
C ASP A 325 4.09 0.00 3.32
N ALA A 326 4.74 0.75 4.23
CA ALA A 326 5.29 2.07 3.93
C ALA A 326 6.83 2.08 3.91
N GLY A 327 7.44 1.07 3.30
CA GLY A 327 8.88 0.87 3.33
C GLY A 327 9.40 0.37 4.69
N THR A 328 10.73 0.39 4.85
CA THR A 328 11.41 -0.01 6.09
C THR A 328 12.66 0.85 6.30
N PHE A 329 12.46 2.17 6.33
CA PHE A 329 13.49 3.13 6.73
C PHE A 329 13.70 3.06 8.25
N LEU A 330 14.52 3.95 8.80
CA LEU A 330 14.86 3.96 10.22
C LEU A 330 13.59 4.22 11.05
N PRO A 331 13.06 3.21 11.77
CA PRO A 331 11.86 3.40 12.54
C PRO A 331 12.16 4.13 13.85
N THR A 332 11.17 4.85 14.36
CA THR A 332 11.23 5.53 15.66
C THR A 332 10.25 4.96 16.69
N GLY A 333 9.34 4.09 16.24
CA GLY A 333 8.36 3.44 17.09
C GLY A 333 7.26 2.74 16.31
N LEU A 334 6.04 2.77 16.85
CA LEU A 334 4.82 2.33 16.18
C LEU A 334 3.77 3.44 16.14
N GLN A 335 2.97 3.47 15.08
CA GLN A 335 1.63 4.07 15.15
C GLN A 335 0.66 3.00 15.64
N PHE A 336 -0.28 3.37 16.51
CA PHE A 336 -1.17 2.43 17.20
C PHE A 336 -2.61 2.92 17.27
N THR A 337 -3.54 2.03 16.92
CA THR A 337 -4.99 2.22 17.04
C THR A 337 -5.57 1.17 17.98
N GLY A 338 -6.31 1.61 19.00
CA GLY A 338 -6.87 0.77 20.05
C GLY A 338 -7.30 1.61 21.26
N SER A 339 -7.82 0.95 22.29
CA SER A 339 -8.22 1.60 23.56
C SER A 339 -7.04 2.30 24.24
N ASP A 340 -7.33 3.28 25.12
CA ASP A 340 -6.28 3.95 25.92
C ASP A 340 -5.52 2.98 26.81
N LYS A 341 -6.22 1.96 27.34
CA LYS A 341 -5.59 0.89 28.12
C LYS A 341 -4.64 0.06 27.26
N ALA A 342 -5.06 -0.36 26.06
CA ALA A 342 -4.18 -1.08 25.13
C ALA A 342 -2.98 -0.24 24.69
N ARG A 343 -3.17 1.07 24.48
CA ARG A 343 -2.07 1.99 24.14
C ARG A 343 -1.07 2.13 25.29
N ALA A 344 -1.54 2.20 26.54
CA ALA A 344 -0.66 2.23 27.71
C ALA A 344 0.18 0.95 27.81
N ILE A 345 -0.43 -0.22 27.58
CA ILE A 345 0.27 -1.51 27.52
C ILE A 345 1.31 -1.51 26.39
N MET A 346 0.94 -1.02 25.19
CA MET A 346 1.86 -0.98 24.05
C MET A 346 3.07 -0.07 24.32
N LYS A 347 2.92 1.03 25.07
CA LYS A 347 4.05 1.87 25.48
C LYS A 347 5.04 1.11 26.36
N GLU A 348 4.55 0.27 27.27
CA GLU A 348 5.39 -0.59 28.10
C GLU A 348 6.11 -1.65 27.24
N VAL A 349 5.42 -2.29 26.31
CA VAL A 349 6.05 -3.23 25.35
C VAL A 349 7.16 -2.54 24.55
N MET A 350 6.88 -1.35 24.01
CA MET A 350 7.84 -0.58 23.22
C MET A 350 9.02 -0.07 24.06
N SER A 351 8.89 0.06 25.38
CA SER A 351 10.01 0.44 26.26
C SER A 351 11.15 -0.60 26.23
N LEU A 352 10.85 -1.86 25.91
CA LEU A 352 11.84 -2.93 25.77
C LEU A 352 12.80 -2.69 24.59
N LEU A 353 12.42 -1.84 23.64
CA LEU A 353 13.23 -1.43 22.48
C LEU A 353 14.12 -0.21 22.76
N GLN A 354 14.22 0.24 24.02
CA GLN A 354 15.13 1.32 24.42
C GLN A 354 16.60 1.11 23.98
N PRO A 355 17.17 -0.12 23.94
CA PRO A 355 18.52 -0.33 23.40
C PRO A 355 18.71 0.09 21.94
N LEU A 356 17.63 0.21 21.17
CA LEU A 356 17.63 0.69 19.79
C LEU A 356 17.17 2.16 19.67
N ASN A 357 16.73 2.78 20.77
CA ASN A 357 16.10 4.10 20.79
C ASN A 357 14.82 4.18 19.90
N VAL A 358 14.06 3.09 19.84
CA VAL A 358 12.82 2.95 19.03
C VAL A 358 11.64 2.68 19.95
N THR A 359 11.21 3.67 20.72
CA THR A 359 10.23 3.49 21.81
C THR A 359 8.93 4.25 21.64
N GLN A 360 8.78 5.03 20.56
CA GLN A 360 7.59 5.86 20.40
C GLN A 360 6.34 5.03 20.13
N VAL A 361 5.20 5.51 20.66
CA VAL A 361 3.87 4.99 20.33
C VAL A 361 2.98 6.19 20.04
N LEU A 362 2.71 6.43 18.75
CA LEU A 362 1.82 7.49 18.30
C LEU A 362 0.41 6.95 18.03
N SER A 363 -0.56 7.85 17.95
CA SER A 363 -1.93 7.50 17.54
C SER A 363 -2.03 7.22 16.05
N HIS A 364 -3.15 6.62 15.65
CA HIS A 364 -3.50 6.34 14.26
C HIS A 364 -2.59 5.29 13.59
N GLY A 365 -2.49 4.12 14.21
CA GLY A 365 -1.96 2.93 13.53
C GLY A 365 -2.93 2.53 12.42
N GLU A 366 -2.41 2.37 11.21
CA GLU A 366 -3.19 2.13 9.99
C GLU A 366 -2.45 1.20 9.04
N GLY A 367 -3.16 0.74 8.02
CA GLY A 367 -2.61 -0.09 6.95
C GLY A 367 -3.76 -0.62 6.12
N GLU A 368 -3.60 -0.66 4.79
CA GLU A 368 -4.69 -0.97 3.86
C GLU A 368 -5.23 -2.38 4.13
N ASP A 369 -4.34 -3.34 4.36
CA ASP A 369 -4.71 -4.74 4.53
C ASP A 369 -5.22 -5.08 5.94
N ILE A 370 -4.94 -4.26 6.96
CA ILE A 370 -5.43 -4.48 8.33
C ILE A 370 -6.62 -3.61 8.73
N ASN A 371 -6.99 -2.61 7.94
CA ASN A 371 -7.98 -1.58 8.33
C ASN A 371 -9.35 -2.17 8.72
N LEU A 372 -9.83 -3.20 8.01
CA LEU A 372 -11.11 -3.85 8.32
C LEU A 372 -11.13 -4.51 9.72
N TRP A 373 -9.99 -5.06 10.14
CA TRP A 373 -9.84 -5.62 11.49
C TRP A 373 -9.87 -4.52 12.55
N ILE A 374 -9.20 -3.40 12.28
CA ILE A 374 -9.18 -2.22 13.16
C ILE A 374 -10.59 -1.65 13.33
N GLN A 375 -11.32 -1.46 12.21
CA GLN A 375 -12.70 -1.00 12.22
C GLN A 375 -13.64 -1.94 12.98
N ALA A 376 -13.31 -3.23 13.01
CA ALA A 376 -14.05 -4.24 13.75
C ALA A 376 -13.57 -4.43 15.21
N GLY A 377 -12.71 -3.53 15.72
CA GLY A 377 -12.35 -3.43 17.13
C GLY A 377 -11.03 -4.12 17.54
N VAL A 378 -10.35 -4.78 16.60
CA VAL A 378 -9.04 -5.38 16.89
C VAL A 378 -7.98 -4.27 16.95
N PRO A 379 -7.14 -4.21 18.00
CA PRO A 379 -6.03 -3.27 18.02
C PRO A 379 -5.13 -3.42 16.78
N GLY A 380 -4.70 -2.29 16.23
CA GLY A 380 -3.88 -2.23 15.03
C GLY A 380 -2.59 -1.46 15.24
N ALA A 381 -1.51 -1.88 14.58
CA ALA A 381 -0.26 -1.14 14.59
C ALA A 381 0.45 -1.14 13.23
N SER A 382 1.19 -0.07 12.97
CA SER A 382 2.10 0.04 11.83
C SER A 382 3.43 0.64 12.27
N LEU A 383 4.47 0.39 11.49
CA LEU A 383 5.80 0.92 11.77
C LEU A 383 5.79 2.45 11.68
N LEU A 384 6.24 3.14 12.73
CA LEU A 384 6.44 4.59 12.67
C LEU A 384 7.78 4.89 12.00
N ASP A 385 7.72 5.03 10.69
CA ASP A 385 8.89 5.09 9.82
C ASP A 385 9.22 6.53 9.35
N ASN A 386 10.46 6.74 8.92
CA ASN A 386 10.93 7.98 8.31
C ASN A 386 10.56 8.04 6.82
N LEU A 387 9.31 8.40 6.54
CA LEU A 387 8.75 8.41 5.19
C LEU A 387 9.15 9.62 4.33
N ASN A 388 10.09 10.47 4.77
CA ASN A 388 10.48 11.70 4.07
C ASN A 388 10.88 11.47 2.61
N LYS A 389 11.44 10.31 2.29
CA LYS A 389 11.87 9.94 0.94
C LYS A 389 10.95 8.93 0.25
N TYR A 390 9.98 8.35 0.96
CA TYR A 390 9.16 7.25 0.45
C TYR A 390 8.52 7.58 -0.91
N PHE A 391 7.89 8.75 -0.99
CA PHE A 391 7.23 9.20 -2.21
C PHE A 391 8.19 9.63 -3.33
N PHE A 392 9.51 9.61 -3.14
CA PHE A 392 10.48 9.92 -4.20
C PHE A 392 10.62 8.76 -5.19
N PHE A 393 10.31 7.53 -4.77
CA PHE A 393 10.44 6.33 -5.60
C PHE A 393 9.20 5.44 -5.60
N HIS A 394 8.33 5.53 -4.59
CA HIS A 394 7.08 4.78 -4.50
C HIS A 394 6.32 4.77 -5.83
N HIS A 395 5.98 3.57 -6.32
CA HIS A 395 5.31 3.34 -7.60
C HIS A 395 6.10 3.82 -8.83
N SER A 396 7.43 3.83 -8.79
CA SER A 396 8.26 4.18 -9.95
C SER A 396 9.30 3.11 -10.20
N HIS A 397 10.01 3.20 -11.34
CA HIS A 397 11.17 2.34 -11.59
C HIS A 397 12.35 2.59 -10.64
N GLY A 398 12.31 3.66 -9.84
CA GLY A 398 13.29 3.93 -8.79
C GLY A 398 13.09 3.06 -7.53
N ASP A 399 11.94 2.41 -7.38
CA ASP A 399 11.65 1.52 -6.25
C ASP A 399 12.42 0.20 -6.39
N THR A 400 13.63 0.17 -5.85
CA THR A 400 14.63 -0.89 -6.03
C THR A 400 15.43 -1.09 -4.75
N MET A 401 16.19 -2.18 -4.66
CA MET A 401 17.08 -2.44 -3.50
C MET A 401 18.07 -1.30 -3.20
N THR A 402 18.36 -0.42 -4.17
CA THR A 402 19.21 0.76 -4.00
C THR A 402 18.71 1.72 -2.92
N VAL A 403 17.39 1.80 -2.70
CA VAL A 403 16.80 2.71 -1.70
C VAL A 403 16.74 2.09 -0.30
N MET A 404 17.06 0.80 -0.18
CA MET A 404 16.98 0.04 1.06
C MET A 404 18.30 0.07 1.81
N ASP A 405 18.24 0.24 3.13
CA ASP A 405 19.40 0.18 4.02
C ASP A 405 19.34 -1.09 4.88
N PRO A 406 20.30 -2.02 4.75
CA PRO A 406 20.28 -3.27 5.50
C PRO A 406 20.30 -3.06 7.02
N LYS A 407 20.95 -2.01 7.53
CA LYS A 407 20.99 -1.70 8.96
C LYS A 407 19.62 -1.24 9.47
N GLN A 408 18.92 -0.42 8.68
CA GLN A 408 17.57 0.04 9.03
C GLN A 408 16.57 -1.13 9.01
N MET A 409 16.68 -2.02 8.02
CA MET A 409 15.89 -3.26 7.96
C MET A 409 16.14 -4.18 9.17
N ASN A 410 17.36 -4.26 9.68
CA ASN A 410 17.65 -5.03 10.89
C ASN A 410 16.94 -4.47 12.12
N VAL A 411 16.88 -3.14 12.25
CA VAL A 411 16.15 -2.46 13.33
C VAL A 411 14.65 -2.73 13.19
N ALA A 412 14.08 -2.57 11.99
CA ALA A 412 12.66 -2.88 11.74
C ALA A 412 12.32 -4.34 12.06
N ALA A 413 13.17 -5.29 11.65
CA ALA A 413 13.00 -6.71 11.98
C ALA A 413 13.03 -6.97 13.48
N ALA A 414 13.90 -6.29 14.24
CA ALA A 414 13.96 -6.39 15.69
C ALA A 414 12.68 -5.84 16.35
N VAL A 415 12.15 -4.70 15.87
CA VAL A 415 10.88 -4.14 16.35
C VAL A 415 9.74 -5.13 16.15
N TRP A 416 9.57 -5.63 14.92
CA TRP A 416 8.53 -6.59 14.59
C TRP A 416 8.62 -7.86 15.44
N ALA A 417 9.83 -8.42 15.60
CA ALA A 417 10.03 -9.63 16.37
C ALA A 417 9.79 -9.45 17.88
N VAL A 418 10.26 -8.35 18.49
CA VAL A 418 10.05 -8.09 19.92
C VAL A 418 8.57 -7.86 20.21
N VAL A 419 7.91 -6.97 19.45
CA VAL A 419 6.51 -6.60 19.69
C VAL A 419 5.59 -7.80 19.48
N SER A 420 5.75 -8.53 18.36
CA SER A 420 4.94 -9.71 18.08
C SER A 420 5.12 -10.79 19.15
N TYR A 421 6.37 -11.11 19.53
CA TYR A 421 6.63 -12.11 20.56
C TYR A 421 5.99 -11.73 21.90
N VAL A 422 6.28 -10.53 22.42
CA VAL A 422 5.82 -10.11 23.74
C VAL A 422 4.30 -10.07 23.80
N VAL A 423 3.62 -9.46 22.82
CA VAL A 423 2.15 -9.39 22.80
C VAL A 423 1.53 -10.78 22.71
N ALA A 424 2.13 -11.70 21.94
CA ALA A 424 1.63 -13.06 21.83
C ALA A 424 1.90 -13.92 23.09
N ASP A 425 2.93 -13.60 23.86
CA ASP A 425 3.33 -14.36 25.06
C ASP A 425 2.72 -13.84 26.37
N MET A 426 2.21 -12.60 26.36
CA MET A 426 1.49 -12.02 27.51
C MET A 426 0.33 -12.90 27.99
N GLU A 427 0.01 -12.87 29.28
CA GLU A 427 -1.09 -13.69 29.83
C GLU A 427 -2.45 -13.31 29.26
N GLU A 428 -2.75 -12.01 29.17
CA GLU A 428 -4.01 -11.48 28.64
C GLU A 428 -3.82 -10.91 27.23
N MET A 429 -4.86 -10.96 26.39
CA MET A 429 -4.88 -10.23 25.13
C MET A 429 -4.94 -8.71 25.38
N LEU A 430 -4.57 -7.93 24.36
CA LEU A 430 -4.76 -6.48 24.43
C LEU A 430 -6.26 -6.15 24.60
N PRO A 431 -6.62 -5.22 25.51
CA PRO A 431 -8.00 -4.77 25.70
C PRO A 431 -8.56 -4.17 24.42
N ARG A 432 -9.74 -4.64 24.01
CA ARG A 432 -10.37 -4.20 22.77
C ARG A 432 -11.21 -2.95 22.94
N CYS A 433 -11.53 -2.36 21.79
CA CYS A 433 -12.73 -1.58 21.62
C CYS A 433 -13.73 -2.47 20.87
#